data_AF-A0A938KJU7-F1
#
_entry.id   AF-A0A938KJU7-F1
#
_cell.length_a   1.000
_cell.length_b   1.000
_cell.length_c   1.000
_cell.angle_alpha   90.00
_cell.angle_beta   90.00
_cell.angle_gamma   90.00
#
_symmetry.space_group_name_H-M   'P 1'
#
loop_
_entity.id
_entity.type
_entity.pdbx_description
1 polymer ?
#
loop_
_entity_poly.entity_id
_entity_poly.type
_entity_poly.pdbx_seq_one_letter_code
_entity_poly.pdbx_strand_id
1 'polypeptide(L)'
;MNRYSLPTLSCLYSTLALLCLLQSPARADVRLHGLFTDNMVLQRNASVPVWGWADEGEEIVVSFRGHTAKTRAKDGKWMVRLPKLSPGNSSSLVVQGRNRIELKDVLVGEVWIASGQSNMEWPMTASLNPETEIPKTANPLVRLYTVPKLKAMTPTNNVPASWQLCNPSTTARFSAVGYYFGRDLAQALGVPVGIIHTSWGGSPAEVWMSSANLNSNPDYKKDIVEAQGKSYSAYLERLAAFRAEKDAAAKAGQEFKKQAPDAPWRPTELYNGMIAPLLPFAIQGAIWYQGESNAGRAEQYRTLFPDMIRNWRKDWGQGDFPFLLVQLAPFMAIKPEPSDSSWAELREAQWMSTKTLPRVGMAVITDAGDPKDIHPKAKEPAGTRLAIAARKLAYGHAITHSGPEYKSMRITGNRVTLKFDHAKSGLVARGGDLEGFAIAGADRRFVWARAHIQGDSVVVHSPLVETPVAVRYGWADCPVVNLWNAEGLPATPFRTDDFPMVTAGKR
;
A
#
# COMPACT_ATOMS: atom_id res chain seq x y z
N MET A 1 -21.35 -92.86 15.69
CA MET A 1 -21.57 -92.60 14.24
C MET A 1 -23.06 -92.65 13.98
N ASN A 2 -23.71 -91.50 13.82
CA ASN A 2 -24.96 -91.37 13.06
C ASN A 2 -25.14 -89.90 12.69
N ARG A 3 -25.42 -89.67 11.41
CA ARG A 3 -25.60 -88.37 10.77
C ARG A 3 -27.06 -87.90 10.86
N TYR A 4 -27.21 -86.59 10.62
CA TYR A 4 -28.38 -85.83 10.18
C TYR A 4 -29.36 -85.34 11.24
N SER A 5 -29.40 -84.00 11.41
CA SER A 5 -30.52 -83.15 10.95
C SER A 5 -30.31 -81.68 11.35
N LEU A 6 -30.31 -80.76 10.37
CA LEU A 6 -30.59 -79.32 10.54
C LEU A 6 -32.12 -79.16 10.69
N PRO A 7 -32.61 -78.20 11.51
CA PRO A 7 -32.91 -76.82 11.04
C PRO A 7 -32.67 -75.79 12.18
N THR A 8 -32.82 -74.46 12.10
CA THR A 8 -33.73 -73.51 11.44
C THR A 8 -33.09 -72.11 11.55
N LEU A 9 -33.18 -71.29 10.48
CA LEU A 9 -32.91 -69.86 10.54
C LEU A 9 -34.03 -69.14 11.30
N SER A 10 -33.70 -68.45 12.40
CA SER A 10 -34.60 -67.47 13.02
C SER A 10 -34.34 -66.08 12.46
N CYS A 11 -35.38 -65.53 11.85
CA CYS A 11 -35.48 -64.21 11.25
C CYS A 11 -35.54 -63.14 12.37
N LEU A 12 -34.54 -62.25 12.45
CA LEU A 12 -34.63 -61.03 13.25
C LEU A 12 -35.12 -59.89 12.34
N TYR A 13 -36.37 -59.48 12.54
CA TYR A 13 -36.89 -58.21 12.03
C TYR A 13 -36.34 -57.07 12.90
N SER A 14 -35.34 -56.36 12.40
CA SER A 14 -34.93 -55.07 12.97
C SER A 14 -35.74 -53.96 12.30
N THR A 15 -36.75 -53.46 13.00
CA THR A 15 -37.46 -52.21 12.67
C THR A 15 -36.49 -51.03 12.73
N LEU A 16 -36.03 -50.58 11.57
CA LEU A 16 -35.28 -49.33 11.42
C LEU A 16 -36.29 -48.18 11.38
N ALA A 17 -36.49 -47.51 12.52
CA ALA A 17 -37.26 -46.28 12.59
C ALA A 17 -36.47 -45.16 11.92
N LEU A 18 -36.87 -44.80 10.70
CA LEU A 18 -36.34 -43.67 9.94
C LEU A 18 -36.80 -42.37 10.62
N LEU A 19 -35.99 -41.82 11.52
CA LEU A 19 -36.14 -40.43 11.96
C LEU A 19 -35.80 -39.52 10.77
N CYS A 20 -36.81 -39.15 9.99
CA CYS A 20 -36.75 -37.98 9.11
C CYS A 20 -36.60 -36.73 9.99
N LEU A 21 -35.35 -36.35 10.27
CA LEU A 21 -35.01 -35.01 10.73
C LEU A 21 -35.47 -34.03 9.64
N LEU A 22 -36.65 -33.42 9.86
CA LEU A 22 -37.05 -32.19 9.18
C LEU A 22 -36.01 -31.13 9.56
N GLN A 23 -34.93 -31.05 8.77
CA GLN A 23 -34.03 -29.91 8.81
C GLN A 23 -34.81 -28.73 8.25
N SER A 24 -35.46 -27.97 9.14
CA SER A 24 -35.92 -26.63 8.81
C SER A 24 -34.74 -25.87 8.22
N PRO A 25 -34.79 -25.41 6.96
CA PRO A 25 -33.69 -24.65 6.40
C PRO A 25 -33.50 -23.43 7.29
N ALA A 26 -32.32 -23.30 7.90
CA ALA A 26 -31.95 -22.11 8.65
C ALA A 26 -32.00 -20.93 7.67
N ARG A 27 -33.03 -20.09 7.80
CA ARG A 27 -33.23 -18.91 6.95
C ARG A 27 -32.25 -17.83 7.37
N ALA A 28 -31.41 -17.36 6.47
CA ALA A 28 -30.49 -16.27 6.74
C ALA A 28 -31.04 -14.97 6.13
N ASP A 29 -31.16 -13.94 6.97
CA ASP A 29 -31.51 -12.59 6.52
C ASP A 29 -30.45 -12.03 5.55
N VAL A 30 -30.85 -11.06 4.72
CA VAL A 30 -29.90 -10.27 3.92
C VAL A 30 -28.86 -9.67 4.85
N ARG A 31 -27.58 -9.85 4.50
CA ARG A 31 -26.43 -9.25 5.17
C ARG A 31 -25.55 -8.55 4.17
N LEU A 32 -25.04 -7.39 4.54
CA LEU A 32 -24.11 -6.63 3.72
C LEU A 32 -22.66 -7.01 4.01
N HIS A 33 -21.81 -6.84 3.00
CA HIS A 33 -20.36 -6.82 3.20
C HIS A 33 -19.96 -5.69 4.16
N GLY A 34 -18.96 -5.90 5.01
CA GLY A 34 -18.57 -4.95 6.07
C GLY A 34 -17.98 -3.61 5.58
N LEU A 35 -17.84 -3.42 4.27
CA LEU A 35 -17.56 -2.11 3.67
C LEU A 35 -18.80 -1.19 3.63
N PHE A 36 -20.00 -1.76 3.74
CA PHE A 36 -21.26 -1.03 3.71
C PHE A 36 -21.76 -0.84 5.13
N THR A 37 -21.40 0.30 5.72
CA THR A 37 -21.83 0.73 7.06
C THR A 37 -22.25 2.20 7.01
N ASP A 38 -22.81 2.71 8.10
CA ASP A 38 -23.11 4.14 8.24
C ASP A 38 -21.86 5.00 8.03
N ASN A 39 -22.05 6.26 7.61
CA ASN A 39 -20.99 7.26 7.37
C ASN A 39 -20.05 6.94 6.20
N MET A 40 -20.38 5.97 5.35
CA MET A 40 -19.52 5.55 4.25
C MET A 40 -19.44 6.56 3.10
N VAL A 41 -18.43 6.39 2.24
CA VAL A 41 -18.30 7.11 0.97
C VAL A 41 -18.40 6.13 -0.19
N LEU A 42 -19.27 6.40 -1.15
CA LEU A 42 -19.34 5.71 -2.44
C LEU A 42 -18.57 6.50 -3.50
N GLN A 43 -17.85 5.79 -4.37
CA GLN A 43 -17.08 6.41 -5.45
C GLN A 43 -17.99 7.09 -6.48
N ARG A 44 -17.73 8.36 -6.77
CA ARG A 44 -18.39 9.12 -7.83
C ARG A 44 -17.90 8.69 -9.20
N ASN A 45 -18.71 8.97 -10.23
CA ASN A 45 -18.35 8.76 -11.65
C ASN A 45 -17.99 7.31 -12.04
N ALA A 46 -18.25 6.34 -11.17
CA ALA A 46 -18.01 4.91 -11.39
C ALA A 46 -19.32 4.11 -11.30
N SER A 47 -19.34 2.91 -11.86
CA SER A 47 -20.37 1.93 -11.54
C SER A 47 -20.09 1.38 -10.15
N VAL A 48 -21.02 1.58 -9.21
CA VAL A 48 -20.80 1.29 -7.79
C VAL A 48 -21.39 -0.08 -7.44
N PRO A 49 -20.56 -1.11 -7.19
CA PRO A 49 -21.07 -2.40 -6.75
C PRO A 49 -21.52 -2.32 -5.30
N VAL A 50 -22.68 -2.89 -5.01
CA VAL A 50 -23.20 -3.13 -3.66
C VAL A 50 -23.51 -4.61 -3.55
N TRP A 51 -22.98 -5.29 -2.54
CA TRP A 51 -23.05 -6.75 -2.45
C TRP A 51 -23.14 -7.24 -1.01
N GLY A 52 -23.50 -8.52 -0.88
CA GLY A 52 -23.64 -9.19 0.39
C GLY A 52 -24.05 -10.65 0.23
N TRP A 53 -24.71 -11.16 1.26
CA TRP A 53 -25.23 -12.52 1.34
C TRP A 53 -26.73 -12.49 1.60
N ALA A 54 -27.43 -13.50 1.12
CA ALA A 54 -28.85 -13.75 1.37
C ALA A 54 -29.17 -15.21 1.00
N ASP A 55 -30.37 -15.69 1.33
CA ASP A 55 -30.84 -17.02 0.92
C ASP A 55 -30.94 -17.14 -0.60
N GLU A 56 -30.74 -18.35 -1.12
CA GLU A 56 -30.80 -18.65 -2.56
C GLU A 56 -32.13 -18.16 -3.18
N GLY A 57 -32.04 -17.46 -4.31
CA GLY A 57 -33.18 -16.95 -5.07
C GLY A 57 -33.90 -15.74 -4.46
N GLU A 58 -33.52 -15.29 -3.25
CA GLU A 58 -34.08 -14.09 -2.63
C GLU A 58 -33.89 -12.88 -3.54
N GLU A 59 -34.94 -12.05 -3.71
CA GLU A 59 -34.85 -10.79 -4.44
C GLU A 59 -34.32 -9.69 -3.53
N ILE A 60 -33.27 -9.01 -3.97
CA ILE A 60 -32.68 -7.87 -3.27
C ILE A 60 -32.87 -6.62 -4.13
N VAL A 61 -33.36 -5.56 -3.51
CA VAL A 61 -33.53 -4.23 -4.09
C VAL A 61 -32.66 -3.23 -3.33
N VAL A 62 -31.74 -2.55 -4.00
CA VAL A 62 -30.93 -1.48 -3.42
C VAL A 62 -31.39 -0.15 -3.97
N SER A 63 -31.66 0.82 -3.10
CA SER A 63 -32.07 2.17 -3.47
C SER A 63 -31.18 3.24 -2.83
N PHE A 64 -30.74 4.21 -3.63
CA PHE A 64 -29.93 5.34 -3.18
C PHE A 64 -30.13 6.55 -4.10
N ARG A 65 -30.49 7.71 -3.53
CA ARG A 65 -30.69 8.99 -4.24
C ARG A 65 -31.55 8.86 -5.51
N GLY A 66 -32.69 8.19 -5.41
CA GLY A 66 -33.63 8.00 -6.52
C GLY A 66 -33.21 6.92 -7.54
N HIS A 67 -32.02 6.35 -7.42
CA HIS A 67 -31.62 5.17 -8.19
C HIS A 67 -32.03 3.89 -7.47
N THR A 68 -32.51 2.92 -8.24
CA THR A 68 -32.85 1.59 -7.75
C THR A 68 -32.23 0.54 -8.65
N ALA A 69 -31.63 -0.48 -8.05
CA ALA A 69 -31.12 -1.66 -8.74
C ALA A 69 -31.63 -2.93 -8.04
N LYS A 70 -31.88 -3.99 -8.82
CA LYS A 70 -32.41 -5.26 -8.32
C LYS A 70 -31.56 -6.43 -8.75
N THR A 71 -31.53 -7.48 -7.94
CA THR A 71 -30.88 -8.75 -8.26
C THR A 71 -31.54 -9.89 -7.50
N ARG A 72 -31.13 -11.14 -7.79
CA ARG A 72 -31.44 -12.29 -6.95
C ARG A 72 -30.15 -12.91 -6.41
N ALA A 73 -30.20 -13.38 -5.18
CA ALA A 73 -29.08 -14.10 -4.60
C ALA A 73 -28.87 -15.45 -5.31
N LYS A 74 -27.60 -15.76 -5.55
CA LYS A 74 -27.12 -17.00 -6.14
C LYS A 74 -25.88 -17.46 -5.41
N ASP A 75 -25.79 -18.75 -5.10
CA ASP A 75 -24.71 -19.37 -4.32
C ASP A 75 -24.51 -18.64 -2.97
N GLY A 76 -25.62 -18.23 -2.36
CA GLY A 76 -25.65 -17.50 -1.09
C GLY A 76 -25.10 -16.06 -1.15
N LYS A 77 -24.86 -15.50 -2.35
CA LYS A 77 -24.33 -14.15 -2.56
C LYS A 77 -25.21 -13.34 -3.50
N TRP A 78 -25.17 -12.03 -3.37
CA TRP A 78 -25.84 -11.13 -4.30
C TRP A 78 -24.98 -9.90 -4.56
N MET A 79 -25.14 -9.29 -5.74
CA MET A 79 -24.56 -8.00 -6.07
C MET A 79 -25.47 -7.25 -7.03
N VAL A 80 -25.59 -5.94 -6.82
CA VAL A 80 -26.13 -4.98 -7.78
C VAL A 80 -25.05 -3.96 -8.13
N ARG A 81 -25.26 -3.23 -9.22
CA ARG A 81 -24.45 -2.07 -9.58
C ARG A 81 -25.33 -0.84 -9.68
N LEU A 82 -25.10 0.13 -8.80
CA LEU A 82 -25.69 1.46 -8.95
C LEU A 82 -25.01 2.19 -10.13
N PRO A 83 -25.75 3.07 -10.83
CA PRO A 83 -25.19 3.85 -11.93
C PRO A 83 -24.14 4.84 -11.41
N LYS A 84 -23.58 5.64 -12.33
CA LYS A 84 -22.65 6.72 -11.97
C LYS A 84 -23.35 7.71 -11.04
N LEU A 85 -22.83 7.85 -9.83
CA LEU A 85 -23.35 8.75 -8.81
C LEU A 85 -22.65 10.10 -8.85
N SER A 86 -23.41 11.17 -8.63
CA SER A 86 -22.89 12.54 -8.49
C SER A 86 -22.67 12.89 -7.02
N PRO A 87 -21.65 13.71 -6.67
CA PRO A 87 -21.49 14.25 -5.32
C PRO A 87 -22.72 15.00 -4.81
N GLY A 88 -22.82 15.19 -3.50
CA GLY A 88 -23.89 15.97 -2.87
C GLY A 88 -24.04 15.66 -1.39
N ASN A 89 -25.14 16.15 -0.80
CA ASN A 89 -25.49 15.90 0.59
C ASN A 89 -25.61 14.39 0.87
N SER A 90 -25.37 14.00 2.12
CA SER A 90 -25.54 12.62 2.52
C SER A 90 -27.01 12.18 2.40
N SER A 91 -27.21 10.88 2.25
CA SER A 91 -28.53 10.26 2.11
C SER A 91 -28.51 8.85 2.68
N SER A 92 -29.68 8.26 2.88
CA SER A 92 -29.78 6.84 3.26
C SER A 92 -29.64 5.93 2.03
N LEU A 93 -28.83 4.87 2.16
CA LEU A 93 -28.83 3.74 1.23
C LEU A 93 -29.68 2.63 1.85
N VAL A 94 -30.70 2.17 1.12
CA VAL A 94 -31.64 1.16 1.60
C VAL A 94 -31.46 -0.12 0.81
N VAL A 95 -31.30 -1.24 1.52
CA VAL A 95 -31.31 -2.59 0.96
C VAL A 95 -32.53 -3.31 1.48
N GLN A 96 -33.39 -3.73 0.55
CA GLN A 96 -34.64 -4.40 0.82
C GLN A 96 -34.61 -5.81 0.22
N GLY A 97 -34.69 -6.82 1.09
CA GLY A 97 -35.04 -8.19 0.74
C GLY A 97 -36.23 -8.62 1.60
N ARG A 98 -36.14 -9.80 2.23
CA ARG A 98 -37.07 -10.23 3.28
C ARG A 98 -36.96 -9.38 4.55
N ASN A 99 -35.76 -8.90 4.85
CA ASN A 99 -35.49 -7.86 5.84
C ASN A 99 -35.11 -6.54 5.15
N ARG A 100 -35.13 -5.44 5.93
CA ARG A 100 -34.73 -4.11 5.48
C ARG A 100 -33.50 -3.64 6.25
N ILE A 101 -32.47 -3.22 5.52
CA ILE A 101 -31.27 -2.58 6.07
C ILE A 101 -31.21 -1.15 5.54
N GLU A 102 -30.96 -0.19 6.41
CA GLU A 102 -30.77 1.21 6.05
C GLU A 102 -29.44 1.71 6.59
N LEU A 103 -28.55 2.11 5.69
CA LEU A 103 -27.28 2.77 6.02
C LEU A 103 -27.47 4.27 5.98
N LYS A 104 -27.07 4.96 7.03
CA LYS A 104 -27.21 6.40 7.22
C LYS A 104 -25.92 7.15 6.89
N ASP A 105 -26.06 8.43 6.60
CA ASP A 105 -24.95 9.33 6.26
C ASP A 105 -24.04 8.81 5.12
N VAL A 106 -24.66 8.24 4.07
CA VAL A 106 -23.90 7.75 2.90
C VAL A 106 -23.60 8.93 1.97
N LEU A 107 -22.31 9.19 1.77
CA LEU A 107 -21.78 10.25 0.90
C LEU A 107 -21.37 9.70 -0.47
N VAL A 108 -21.30 10.58 -1.47
CA VAL A 108 -20.72 10.29 -2.79
C VAL A 108 -19.53 11.20 -3.02
N GLY A 109 -18.37 10.63 -3.29
CA GLY A 109 -17.11 11.35 -3.38
C GLY A 109 -15.99 10.49 -3.94
N GLU A 110 -14.78 10.66 -3.43
CA GLU A 110 -13.62 9.87 -3.82
C GLU A 110 -13.31 8.80 -2.78
N VAL A 111 -12.94 7.61 -3.21
CA VAL A 111 -12.50 6.53 -2.33
C VAL A 111 -11.07 6.16 -2.69
N TRP A 112 -10.17 6.21 -1.71
CA TRP A 112 -8.76 5.87 -1.88
C TRP A 112 -8.33 4.82 -0.87
N ILE A 113 -7.44 3.93 -1.30
CA ILE A 113 -6.78 2.96 -0.43
C ILE A 113 -5.45 3.54 0.05
N ALA A 114 -5.20 3.52 1.34
CA ALA A 114 -3.91 3.86 1.94
C ALA A 114 -3.22 2.60 2.46
N SER A 115 -2.18 2.14 1.76
CA SER A 115 -1.54 0.83 2.03
C SER A 115 -0.01 0.93 2.09
N GLY A 116 0.63 -0.17 2.49
CA GLY A 116 2.07 -0.30 2.65
C GLY A 116 2.46 -0.82 4.03
N GLN A 117 3.56 -0.31 4.57
CA GLN A 117 4.10 -0.78 5.85
C GLN A 117 4.02 0.28 6.95
N SER A 118 4.95 0.25 7.91
CA SER A 118 4.91 1.00 9.17
C SER A 118 4.82 2.51 8.98
N ASN A 119 5.46 3.06 7.93
CA ASN A 119 5.39 4.48 7.63
C ASN A 119 4.01 4.93 7.08
N MET A 120 3.27 4.06 6.38
CA MET A 120 1.84 4.28 6.10
C MET A 120 0.99 4.06 7.35
N GLU A 121 1.35 3.07 8.19
CA GLU A 121 0.63 2.76 9.44
C GLU A 121 0.73 3.88 10.48
N TRP A 122 1.77 4.70 10.39
CA TRP A 122 2.18 5.63 11.44
C TRP A 122 1.02 6.52 11.90
N PRO A 123 0.63 6.46 13.19
CA PRO A 123 -0.55 7.15 13.66
C PRO A 123 -0.29 8.65 13.85
N MET A 124 -1.35 9.46 13.76
CA MET A 124 -1.27 10.89 14.06
C MET A 124 -0.68 11.15 15.45
N THR A 125 -1.02 10.35 16.47
CA THR A 125 -0.45 10.48 17.83
C THR A 125 1.06 10.31 17.93
N ALA A 126 1.70 9.66 16.95
CA ALA A 126 3.15 9.46 16.90
C ALA A 126 3.85 10.38 15.89
N SER A 127 3.08 11.25 15.20
CA SER A 127 3.61 12.18 14.20
C SER A 127 4.18 13.43 14.87
N LEU A 128 4.61 14.41 14.07
CA LEU A 128 5.12 15.69 14.55
C LEU A 128 3.97 16.53 15.14
N ASN A 129 4.19 17.14 16.31
CA ASN A 129 3.28 18.05 17.03
C ASN A 129 1.82 17.56 17.20
N PRO A 130 1.60 16.30 17.61
CA PRO A 130 0.26 15.69 17.64
C PRO A 130 -0.72 16.44 18.53
N GLU A 131 -0.25 17.05 19.63
CA GLU A 131 -1.04 17.86 20.55
C GLU A 131 -1.62 19.12 19.93
N THR A 132 -0.97 19.66 18.88
CA THR A 132 -1.47 20.83 18.14
C THR A 132 -2.25 20.46 16.88
N GLU A 133 -1.90 19.35 16.22
CA GLU A 133 -2.52 18.96 14.95
C GLU A 133 -3.82 18.18 15.13
N ILE A 134 -3.89 17.23 16.07
CA ILE A 134 -5.08 16.39 16.29
C ILE A 134 -6.34 17.20 16.63
N PRO A 135 -6.30 18.26 17.46
CA PRO A 135 -7.49 19.06 17.74
C PRO A 135 -8.11 19.72 16.50
N LYS A 136 -7.34 19.91 15.42
CA LYS A 136 -7.78 20.58 14.18
C LYS A 136 -8.35 19.60 13.15
N THR A 137 -8.40 18.30 13.44
CA THR A 137 -8.67 17.30 12.39
C THR A 137 -10.14 17.08 12.04
N ALA A 138 -11.06 17.68 12.80
CA ALA A 138 -12.49 17.61 12.49
C ALA A 138 -12.77 18.07 11.05
N ASN A 139 -13.23 17.15 10.21
CA ASN A 139 -13.47 17.44 8.80
C ASN A 139 -14.69 16.64 8.29
N PRO A 140 -15.83 17.31 8.01
CA PRO A 140 -17.05 16.63 7.58
C PRO A 140 -16.94 16.05 6.16
N LEU A 141 -15.93 16.42 5.37
CA LEU A 141 -15.69 15.86 4.04
C LEU A 141 -14.78 14.64 4.06
N VAL A 142 -14.14 14.29 5.19
CA VAL A 142 -13.26 13.12 5.26
C VAL A 142 -13.96 12.00 6.03
N ARG A 143 -13.82 10.77 5.54
CA ARG A 143 -14.27 9.54 6.22
C ARG A 143 -13.12 8.54 6.29
N LEU A 144 -13.04 7.85 7.41
CA LEU A 144 -11.92 6.96 7.76
C LEU A 144 -12.44 5.53 7.86
N TYR A 145 -11.74 4.57 7.27
CA TYR A 145 -12.05 3.15 7.40
C TYR A 145 -10.75 2.38 7.63
N THR A 146 -10.57 1.78 8.79
CA THR A 146 -9.36 0.98 9.10
C THR A 146 -9.67 -0.50 8.96
N VAL A 147 -9.00 -1.17 8.02
CA VAL A 147 -9.12 -2.62 7.83
C VAL A 147 -8.35 -3.32 8.95
N PRO A 148 -8.98 -4.25 9.70
CA PRO A 148 -8.29 -5.02 10.72
C PRO A 148 -7.16 -5.83 10.13
N LYS A 149 -6.04 -5.88 10.86
CA LYS A 149 -4.88 -6.67 10.48
C LYS A 149 -5.23 -8.16 10.49
N LEU A 150 -5.19 -8.78 9.32
CA LEU A 150 -5.46 -10.20 9.15
C LEU A 150 -4.44 -10.82 8.18
N LYS A 151 -3.75 -11.88 8.63
CA LYS A 151 -2.94 -12.74 7.77
C LYS A 151 -3.80 -13.92 7.31
N ALA A 152 -3.91 -14.16 6.01
CA ALA A 152 -4.70 -15.27 5.47
C ALA A 152 -4.02 -15.90 4.25
N MET A 153 -3.96 -17.24 4.19
CA MET A 153 -3.38 -17.93 3.01
C MET A 153 -4.38 -18.13 1.88
N THR A 154 -5.66 -17.87 2.12
CA THR A 154 -6.73 -17.81 1.11
C THR A 154 -7.46 -16.48 1.23
N PRO A 155 -7.99 -15.92 0.11
CA PRO A 155 -8.76 -14.69 0.15
C PRO A 155 -9.91 -14.75 1.16
N THR A 156 -9.97 -13.78 2.06
CA THR A 156 -11.16 -13.56 2.87
C THR A 156 -12.21 -12.79 2.06
N ASN A 157 -13.47 -12.86 2.48
CA ASN A 157 -14.60 -12.29 1.75
C ASN A 157 -15.41 -11.27 2.58
N ASN A 158 -14.88 -10.84 3.73
CA ASN A 158 -15.51 -9.85 4.59
C ASN A 158 -14.47 -9.08 5.41
N VAL A 159 -14.83 -7.89 5.85
CA VAL A 159 -14.01 -7.03 6.73
C VAL A 159 -14.84 -6.58 7.94
N PRO A 160 -14.52 -7.01 9.17
CA PRO A 160 -15.26 -6.60 10.36
C PRO A 160 -14.82 -5.21 10.84
N ALA A 161 -15.17 -4.16 10.10
CA ALA A 161 -14.91 -2.77 10.43
C ALA A 161 -16.07 -1.86 9.99
N SER A 162 -16.00 -0.58 10.37
CA SER A 162 -17.01 0.41 10.04
C SER A 162 -16.37 1.75 9.65
N TRP A 163 -17.07 2.52 8.81
CA TRP A 163 -16.66 3.87 8.47
C TRP A 163 -16.85 4.80 9.67
N GLN A 164 -15.87 5.68 9.87
CA GLN A 164 -15.81 6.62 10.98
C GLN A 164 -15.79 8.05 10.44
N LEU A 165 -16.47 8.95 11.16
CA LEU A 165 -16.35 10.39 10.95
C LEU A 165 -14.89 10.81 11.21
N CYS A 166 -14.38 11.78 10.44
CA CYS A 166 -13.06 12.36 10.71
C CYS A 166 -13.17 13.44 11.80
N ASN A 167 -12.65 13.13 12.99
CA ASN A 167 -12.61 14.01 14.16
C ASN A 167 -11.36 13.72 15.01
N PRO A 168 -11.04 14.53 16.04
CA PRO A 168 -9.84 14.34 16.86
C PRO A 168 -9.69 12.94 17.46
N SER A 169 -10.79 12.33 17.91
CA SER A 169 -10.76 10.99 18.52
C SER A 169 -10.44 9.89 17.51
N THR A 170 -11.12 9.90 16.36
CA THR A 170 -10.94 8.87 15.32
C THR A 170 -9.62 9.04 14.57
N THR A 171 -9.20 10.29 14.36
CA THR A 171 -7.99 10.61 13.60
C THR A 171 -6.71 10.33 14.39
N ALA A 172 -6.74 10.42 15.73
CA ALA A 172 -5.58 10.23 16.59
C ALA A 172 -4.81 8.92 16.30
N ARG A 173 -5.54 7.83 16.04
CA ARG A 173 -4.96 6.50 15.76
C ARG A 173 -4.97 6.11 14.28
N PHE A 174 -5.44 7.00 13.40
CA PHE A 174 -5.45 6.75 11.97
C PHE A 174 -4.09 7.05 11.34
N SER A 175 -3.83 6.48 10.16
CA SER A 175 -2.65 6.78 9.33
C SER A 175 -2.49 8.29 9.14
N ALA A 176 -1.38 8.86 9.59
CA ALA A 176 -1.09 10.28 9.40
C ALA A 176 -0.96 10.65 7.92
N VAL A 177 -0.27 9.82 7.13
CA VAL A 177 -0.12 10.02 5.68
C VAL A 177 -1.48 9.95 4.99
N GLY A 178 -2.30 8.94 5.33
CA GLY A 178 -3.66 8.80 4.81
C GLY A 178 -4.58 9.97 5.19
N TYR A 179 -4.47 10.47 6.43
CA TYR A 179 -5.21 11.63 6.90
C TYR A 179 -4.84 12.89 6.12
N TYR A 180 -3.55 13.26 6.06
CA TYR A 180 -3.10 14.47 5.36
C TYR A 180 -3.44 14.42 3.86
N PHE A 181 -3.30 13.25 3.23
CA PHE A 181 -3.75 13.03 1.86
C PHE A 181 -5.26 13.30 1.70
N GLY A 182 -6.10 12.68 2.54
CA GLY A 182 -7.55 12.84 2.48
C GLY A 182 -8.01 14.27 2.76
N ARG A 183 -7.41 14.94 3.76
CA ARG A 183 -7.66 16.34 4.12
C ARG A 183 -7.40 17.27 2.94
N ASP A 184 -6.20 17.20 2.37
CA ASP A 184 -5.78 18.11 1.31
C ASP A 184 -6.53 17.84 0.00
N LEU A 185 -6.83 16.57 -0.28
CA LEU A 185 -7.59 16.21 -1.48
C LEU A 185 -9.06 16.65 -1.36
N ALA A 186 -9.70 16.45 -0.20
CA ALA A 186 -11.06 16.91 0.04
C ALA A 186 -11.15 18.44 -0.07
N GLN A 187 -10.20 19.16 0.51
CA GLN A 187 -10.12 20.61 0.40
C GLN A 187 -9.96 21.06 -1.05
N ALA A 188 -9.06 20.43 -1.80
CA ALA A 188 -8.78 20.83 -3.18
C ALA A 188 -9.91 20.52 -4.17
N LEU A 189 -10.71 19.48 -3.91
CA LEU A 189 -11.81 19.07 -4.79
C LEU A 189 -13.19 19.59 -4.36
N GLY A 190 -13.34 19.99 -3.09
CA GLY A 190 -14.64 20.38 -2.53
C GLY A 190 -15.67 19.25 -2.49
N VAL A 191 -15.22 17.99 -2.42
CA VAL A 191 -16.08 16.80 -2.36
C VAL A 191 -15.63 15.86 -1.23
N PRO A 192 -16.52 14.96 -0.76
CA PRO A 192 -16.14 13.95 0.22
C PRO A 192 -14.99 13.05 -0.25
N VAL A 193 -14.12 12.65 0.68
CA VAL A 193 -13.03 11.71 0.45
C VAL A 193 -13.04 10.65 1.56
N GLY A 194 -13.20 9.39 1.17
CA GLY A 194 -13.07 8.22 2.03
C GLY A 194 -11.69 7.58 1.89
N ILE A 195 -11.02 7.33 3.01
CA ILE A 195 -9.71 6.66 3.05
C ILE A 195 -9.85 5.29 3.71
N ILE A 196 -9.56 4.23 2.95
CA ILE A 196 -9.50 2.84 3.40
C ILE A 196 -8.05 2.49 3.74
N HIS A 197 -7.74 2.37 5.03
CA HIS A 197 -6.40 2.12 5.55
C HIS A 197 -6.11 0.62 5.66
N THR A 198 -5.08 0.15 4.95
CA THR A 198 -4.66 -1.26 4.80
C THR A 198 -3.14 -1.40 4.86
N SER A 199 -2.51 -1.06 5.98
CA SER A 199 -1.04 -1.18 6.12
C SER A 199 -0.62 -2.10 7.26
N TRP A 200 0.58 -2.67 7.15
CA TRP A 200 1.18 -3.45 8.24
C TRP A 200 2.70 -3.30 8.28
N GLY A 201 3.21 -2.78 9.40
CA GLY A 201 4.64 -2.66 9.70
C GLY A 201 5.48 -3.90 9.36
N GLY A 202 6.65 -3.65 8.76
CA GLY A 202 7.63 -4.68 8.41
C GLY A 202 7.28 -5.54 7.18
N SER A 203 6.12 -5.35 6.55
CA SER A 203 5.72 -6.15 5.39
C SER A 203 6.52 -5.82 4.11
N PRO A 204 7.07 -6.83 3.41
CA PRO A 204 7.66 -6.64 2.09
C PRO A 204 6.58 -6.68 0.98
N ALA A 205 6.85 -6.16 -0.22
CA ALA A 205 5.84 -6.01 -1.27
C ALA A 205 5.12 -7.33 -1.66
N GLU A 206 5.83 -8.45 -1.67
CA GLU A 206 5.29 -9.75 -2.08
C GLU A 206 4.15 -10.30 -1.21
N VAL A 207 4.00 -9.85 0.04
CA VAL A 207 2.84 -10.27 0.86
C VAL A 207 1.54 -9.62 0.41
N TRP A 208 1.65 -8.55 -0.39
CA TRP A 208 0.56 -7.75 -0.94
C TRP A 208 0.21 -8.16 -2.38
N MET A 209 0.73 -9.28 -2.87
CA MET A 209 0.44 -9.82 -4.20
C MET A 209 -0.36 -11.12 -4.13
N SER A 210 -1.27 -11.31 -5.08
CA SER A 210 -2.01 -12.57 -5.23
C SER A 210 -1.07 -13.75 -5.49
N SER A 211 -1.43 -14.92 -4.99
CA SER A 211 -0.64 -16.14 -5.21
C SER A 211 -0.54 -16.49 -6.69
N ALA A 212 -1.60 -16.27 -7.46
CA ALA A 212 -1.61 -16.48 -8.90
C ALA A 212 -0.56 -15.63 -9.62
N ASN A 213 -0.43 -14.35 -9.24
CA ASN A 213 0.54 -13.45 -9.86
C ASN A 213 1.98 -13.84 -9.50
N LEU A 214 2.27 -14.11 -8.23
CA LEU A 214 3.60 -14.56 -7.81
C LEU A 214 4.03 -15.87 -8.49
N ASN A 215 3.12 -16.85 -8.60
CA ASN A 215 3.43 -18.13 -9.24
C ASN A 215 3.54 -18.04 -10.77
N SER A 216 2.99 -17.01 -11.40
CA SER A 216 3.07 -16.82 -12.86
C SER A 216 4.43 -16.34 -13.35
N ASN A 217 5.25 -15.76 -12.45
CA ASN A 217 6.61 -15.34 -12.75
C ASN A 217 7.60 -16.39 -12.21
N PRO A 218 8.40 -17.07 -13.06
CA PRO A 218 9.34 -18.10 -12.64
C PRO A 218 10.37 -17.62 -11.61
N ASP A 219 10.85 -16.38 -11.75
CA ASP A 219 11.82 -15.80 -10.82
C ASP A 219 11.17 -15.60 -9.45
N TYR A 220 9.95 -15.05 -9.38
CA TYR A 220 9.24 -14.87 -8.11
C TYR A 220 8.88 -16.20 -7.46
N LYS A 221 8.48 -17.20 -8.26
CA LYS A 221 8.20 -18.53 -7.73
C LYS A 221 9.42 -19.11 -7.02
N LYS A 222 10.59 -19.06 -7.66
CA LYS A 222 11.85 -19.54 -7.09
C LYS A 222 12.32 -18.70 -5.89
N ASP A 223 12.41 -17.39 -6.09
CA ASP A 223 13.11 -16.48 -5.19
C ASP A 223 12.26 -16.05 -4.00
N ILE A 224 10.92 -16.12 -4.12
CA ILE A 224 9.99 -15.66 -3.09
C ILE A 224 9.18 -16.84 -2.54
N VAL A 225 8.47 -17.57 -3.39
CA VAL A 225 7.53 -18.62 -2.93
C VAL A 225 8.28 -19.84 -2.37
N GLU A 226 9.20 -20.41 -3.14
CA GLU A 226 9.96 -21.60 -2.74
C GLU A 226 10.98 -21.27 -1.64
N ALA A 227 11.66 -20.12 -1.72
CA ALA A 227 12.56 -19.63 -0.69
C ALA A 227 11.85 -19.43 0.66
N GLN A 228 10.63 -18.88 0.64
CA GLN A 228 9.85 -18.72 1.87
C GLN A 228 9.42 -20.06 2.47
N GLY A 229 9.07 -21.07 1.65
CA GLY A 229 8.75 -22.41 2.15
C GLY A 229 9.89 -22.99 3.02
N LYS A 230 11.15 -22.81 2.58
CA LYS A 230 12.34 -23.22 3.35
C LYS A 230 12.50 -22.41 4.64
N SER A 231 12.37 -21.08 4.56
CA SER A 231 12.47 -20.18 5.72
C SER A 231 11.42 -20.49 6.79
N TYR A 232 10.19 -20.81 6.36
CA TYR A 232 9.09 -21.14 7.26
C TYR A 232 9.26 -22.51 7.91
N SER A 233 9.78 -23.51 7.19
CA SER A 233 10.14 -24.81 7.79
C SER A 233 11.17 -24.63 8.91
N ALA A 234 12.25 -23.87 8.65
CA ALA A 234 13.26 -23.56 9.65
C ALA A 234 12.70 -22.74 10.83
N TYR A 235 11.72 -21.86 10.59
CA TYR A 235 10.99 -21.18 11.66
C TYR A 235 10.20 -22.16 12.54
N LEU A 236 9.48 -23.13 11.95
CA LEU A 236 8.72 -24.12 12.72
C LEU A 236 9.62 -24.99 13.59
N GLU A 237 10.80 -25.37 13.10
CA GLU A 237 11.82 -26.10 13.88
C GLU A 237 12.29 -25.28 15.07
N ARG A 238 12.66 -24.00 14.86
CA ARG A 238 13.06 -23.08 15.94
C ARG A 238 11.94 -22.84 16.95
N LEU A 239 10.69 -22.75 16.49
CA LEU A 239 9.53 -22.57 17.35
C LEU A 239 9.26 -23.82 18.20
N ALA A 240 9.40 -25.01 17.63
CA ALA A 240 9.28 -26.27 18.35
C ALA A 240 10.36 -26.39 19.43
N ALA A 241 11.62 -26.08 19.09
CA ALA A 241 12.72 -26.04 20.06
C ALA A 241 12.47 -25.04 21.18
N PHE A 242 12.04 -23.82 20.84
CA PHE A 242 11.66 -22.79 21.82
C PHE A 242 10.58 -23.26 22.79
N ARG A 243 9.53 -23.91 22.29
CA ARG A 243 8.44 -24.45 23.13
C ARG A 243 8.95 -25.56 24.04
N ALA A 244 9.77 -26.48 23.54
CA ALA A 244 10.36 -27.54 24.33
C ALA A 244 11.26 -27.00 25.46
N GLU A 245 12.11 -25.99 25.17
CA GLU A 245 12.94 -25.32 26.18
C GLU A 245 12.08 -24.62 27.24
N LYS A 246 11.01 -23.90 26.81
CA LYS A 246 10.08 -23.22 27.71
C LYS A 246 9.37 -24.18 28.65
N ASP A 247 8.88 -25.30 28.10
CA ASP A 247 8.19 -26.33 28.87
C ASP A 247 9.13 -27.04 29.85
N ALA A 248 10.39 -27.26 29.46
CA ALA A 248 11.41 -27.82 30.34
C ALA A 248 11.75 -26.87 31.50
N ALA A 249 11.93 -25.57 31.23
CA ALA A 249 12.17 -24.55 32.25
C ALA A 249 10.97 -24.46 33.23
N ALA A 250 9.74 -24.47 32.71
CA ALA A 250 8.54 -24.49 33.53
C ALA A 250 8.47 -25.71 34.46
N LYS A 251 8.79 -26.91 33.95
CA LYS A 251 8.86 -28.15 34.76
C LYS A 251 9.96 -28.12 35.82
N ALA A 252 11.08 -27.46 35.53
CA ALA A 252 12.19 -27.30 36.46
C ALA A 252 12.00 -26.15 37.47
N GLY A 253 10.88 -25.43 37.43
CA GLY A 253 10.64 -24.25 38.27
C GLY A 253 11.59 -23.08 37.96
N GLN A 254 12.16 -23.05 36.75
CA GLN A 254 13.13 -22.05 36.31
C GLN A 254 12.47 -20.90 35.54
N GLU A 255 12.98 -19.70 35.72
CA GLU A 255 12.57 -18.53 34.95
C GLU A 255 13.02 -18.65 33.48
N PHE A 256 12.11 -18.43 32.53
CA PHE A 256 12.39 -18.54 31.09
C PHE A 256 12.30 -17.18 30.39
N LYS A 257 13.46 -16.61 30.03
CA LYS A 257 13.58 -15.24 29.48
C LYS A 257 13.71 -15.16 27.97
N LYS A 258 13.87 -16.30 27.28
CA LYS A 258 14.04 -16.33 25.82
C LYS A 258 12.76 -15.84 25.15
N GLN A 259 12.92 -15.04 24.10
CA GLN A 259 11.80 -14.61 23.26
C GLN A 259 11.49 -15.67 22.20
N ALA A 260 10.22 -15.78 21.82
CA ALA A 260 9.82 -16.66 20.74
C ALA A 260 10.49 -16.20 19.43
N PRO A 261 10.86 -17.12 18.52
CA PRO A 261 11.33 -16.71 17.21
C PRO A 261 10.23 -15.93 16.46
N ASP A 262 10.63 -14.95 15.67
CA ASP A 262 9.72 -14.22 14.79
C ASP A 262 9.30 -15.07 13.60
N ALA A 263 8.01 -15.07 13.30
CA ALA A 263 7.49 -15.74 12.12
C ALA A 263 7.87 -14.93 10.86
N PRO A 264 8.50 -15.55 9.85
CA PRO A 264 8.75 -14.86 8.60
C PRO A 264 7.42 -14.55 7.90
N TRP A 265 7.40 -13.44 7.17
CA TRP A 265 6.30 -13.12 6.28
C TRP A 265 6.07 -14.24 5.27
N ARG A 266 4.79 -14.52 4.99
CA ARG A 266 4.41 -15.46 3.93
C ARG A 266 3.87 -14.68 2.74
N PRO A 267 4.33 -14.94 1.51
CA PRO A 267 3.81 -14.27 0.33
C PRO A 267 2.30 -14.39 0.25
N THR A 268 1.65 -13.38 -0.31
CA THR A 268 0.18 -13.27 -0.44
C THR A 268 -0.61 -13.08 0.86
N GLU A 269 -0.04 -13.27 2.05
CA GLU A 269 -0.87 -13.38 3.26
C GLU A 269 -1.63 -12.10 3.65
N LEU A 270 -1.12 -10.92 3.27
CA LEU A 270 -1.81 -9.64 3.50
C LEU A 270 -2.69 -9.24 2.33
N TYR A 271 -2.33 -9.60 1.10
CA TYR A 271 -3.23 -9.45 -0.04
C TYR A 271 -4.56 -10.15 0.25
N ASN A 272 -4.50 -11.42 0.64
CA ASN A 272 -5.68 -12.22 0.93
C ASN A 272 -6.50 -11.73 2.13
N GLY A 273 -5.82 -11.25 3.18
CA GLY A 273 -6.47 -10.86 4.43
C GLY A 273 -6.97 -9.42 4.44
N MET A 274 -6.37 -8.53 3.65
CA MET A 274 -6.59 -7.08 3.76
C MET A 274 -6.91 -6.36 2.43
N ILE A 275 -6.58 -6.95 1.28
CA ILE A 275 -6.84 -6.34 -0.05
C ILE A 275 -7.97 -7.07 -0.78
N ALA A 276 -7.85 -8.38 -0.95
CA ALA A 276 -8.86 -9.22 -1.59
C ALA A 276 -10.29 -9.04 -1.03
N PRO A 277 -10.53 -8.92 0.29
CA PRO A 277 -11.88 -8.69 0.81
C PRO A 277 -12.43 -7.30 0.47
N LEU A 278 -11.62 -6.37 -0.04
CA LEU A 278 -12.10 -5.09 -0.52
C LEU A 278 -12.65 -5.15 -1.95
N LEU A 279 -12.31 -6.22 -2.69
CA LEU A 279 -12.77 -6.38 -4.07
C LEU A 279 -14.27 -6.74 -4.08
N PRO A 280 -15.10 -6.13 -4.95
CA PRO A 280 -14.76 -5.15 -5.99
C PRO A 280 -15.18 -3.71 -5.63
N PHE A 281 -15.03 -3.23 -4.39
CA PHE A 281 -15.48 -1.90 -3.97
C PHE A 281 -14.98 -0.81 -4.92
N ALA A 282 -15.85 0.09 -5.38
CA ALA A 282 -15.40 1.10 -6.32
C ALA A 282 -14.43 2.08 -5.64
N ILE A 283 -13.25 2.26 -6.26
CA ILE A 283 -12.20 3.18 -5.79
C ILE A 283 -11.75 4.13 -6.91
N GLN A 284 -11.19 5.28 -6.54
CA GLN A 284 -10.50 6.19 -7.44
C GLN A 284 -9.01 5.83 -7.59
N GLY A 285 -8.37 5.31 -6.54
CA GLY A 285 -6.96 4.94 -6.60
C GLY A 285 -6.39 4.43 -5.28
N ALA A 286 -5.06 4.25 -5.26
CA ALA A 286 -4.32 3.84 -4.07
C ALA A 286 -3.12 4.76 -3.81
N ILE A 287 -2.82 4.98 -2.53
CA ILE A 287 -1.57 5.54 -2.04
C ILE A 287 -0.76 4.47 -1.30
N TRP A 288 0.55 4.48 -1.49
CA TRP A 288 1.45 3.41 -1.07
C TRP A 288 2.71 3.97 -0.40
N TYR A 289 2.99 3.54 0.82
CA TYR A 289 4.25 3.86 1.49
C TYR A 289 4.89 2.60 2.06
N GLN A 290 5.80 2.06 1.25
CA GLN A 290 6.57 0.87 1.55
C GLN A 290 7.82 0.82 0.69
N GLY A 291 8.82 0.12 1.21
CA GLY A 291 10.00 -0.31 0.49
C GLY A 291 11.11 -0.77 1.43
N GLU A 292 11.10 -0.32 2.68
CA GLU A 292 12.15 -0.54 3.66
C GLU A 292 12.49 -2.03 3.83
N SER A 293 11.48 -2.90 3.87
CA SER A 293 11.68 -4.36 3.95
C SER A 293 12.21 -5.01 2.65
N ASN A 294 12.26 -4.27 1.54
CA ASN A 294 12.81 -4.69 0.26
C ASN A 294 14.10 -3.95 -0.12
N ALA A 295 14.60 -3.02 0.72
CA ALA A 295 15.77 -2.19 0.39
C ALA A 295 17.03 -3.01 0.08
N GLY A 296 17.19 -4.18 0.71
CA GLY A 296 18.30 -5.11 0.41
C GLY A 296 18.22 -5.82 -0.95
N ARG A 297 17.11 -5.68 -1.69
CA ARG A 297 16.81 -6.33 -2.98
C ARG A 297 16.22 -5.33 -3.98
N ALA A 298 16.71 -4.09 -3.97
CA ALA A 298 16.17 -3.00 -4.78
C ALA A 298 16.12 -3.32 -6.30
N GLU A 299 17.09 -4.07 -6.83
CA GLU A 299 17.04 -4.55 -8.21
C GLU A 299 15.78 -5.40 -8.50
N GLN A 300 15.46 -6.38 -7.65
CA GLN A 300 14.24 -7.20 -7.78
C GLN A 300 12.98 -6.33 -7.62
N TYR A 301 13.02 -5.33 -6.73
CA TYR A 301 11.91 -4.41 -6.51
C TYR A 301 11.51 -3.61 -7.77
N ARG A 302 12.45 -3.34 -8.67
CA ARG A 302 12.19 -2.66 -9.96
C ARG A 302 11.14 -3.38 -10.81
N THR A 303 11.00 -4.69 -10.67
CA THR A 303 9.98 -5.49 -11.36
C THR A 303 8.82 -5.85 -10.44
N LEU A 304 9.12 -6.28 -9.20
CA LEU A 304 8.13 -6.76 -8.24
C LEU A 304 7.04 -5.72 -7.95
N PHE A 305 7.43 -4.46 -7.71
CA PHE A 305 6.46 -3.42 -7.34
C PHE A 305 5.55 -3.01 -8.50
N PRO A 306 6.04 -2.76 -9.73
CA PRO A 306 5.16 -2.60 -10.89
C PRO A 306 4.22 -3.79 -11.12
N ASP A 307 4.68 -5.03 -10.91
CA ASP A 307 3.84 -6.22 -11.07
C ASP A 307 2.77 -6.33 -9.97
N MET A 308 3.07 -5.90 -8.74
CA MET A 308 2.05 -5.74 -7.69
C MET A 308 0.97 -4.74 -8.10
N ILE A 309 1.35 -3.58 -8.67
CA ILE A 309 0.39 -2.58 -9.15
C ILE A 309 -0.49 -3.17 -10.27
N ARG A 310 0.11 -3.86 -11.25
CA ARG A 310 -0.63 -4.56 -12.31
C ARG A 310 -1.57 -5.61 -11.74
N ASN A 311 -1.13 -6.36 -10.74
CA ASN A 311 -1.96 -7.35 -10.06
C ASN A 311 -3.20 -6.70 -9.44
N TRP A 312 -3.03 -5.62 -8.67
CA TRP A 312 -4.16 -4.94 -8.04
C TRP A 312 -5.12 -4.35 -9.08
N ARG A 313 -4.61 -3.70 -10.12
CA ARG A 313 -5.43 -3.16 -11.22
C ARG A 313 -6.23 -4.24 -11.93
N LYS A 314 -5.61 -5.38 -12.21
CA LYS A 314 -6.26 -6.54 -12.81
C LYS A 314 -7.38 -7.07 -11.93
N ASP A 315 -7.11 -7.28 -10.65
CA ASP A 315 -8.08 -7.91 -9.74
C ASP A 315 -9.25 -6.97 -9.40
N TRP A 316 -9.00 -5.65 -9.36
CA TRP A 316 -10.07 -4.65 -9.24
C TRP A 316 -10.95 -4.56 -10.49
N GLY A 317 -10.37 -4.79 -11.68
CA GLY A 317 -11.07 -4.69 -12.95
C GLY A 317 -11.52 -3.26 -13.29
N GLN A 318 -10.83 -2.23 -12.77
CA GLN A 318 -11.18 -0.81 -12.99
C GLN A 318 -10.17 -0.06 -13.89
N GLY A 319 -9.46 -0.79 -14.74
CA GLY A 319 -8.40 -0.25 -15.60
C GLY A 319 -7.22 0.30 -14.80
N ASP A 320 -6.51 1.27 -15.39
CA ASP A 320 -5.31 1.88 -14.80
C ASP A 320 -5.67 2.96 -13.78
N PHE A 321 -6.30 2.60 -12.66
CA PHE A 321 -6.53 3.57 -11.60
C PHE A 321 -5.20 4.15 -11.07
N PRO A 322 -5.15 5.45 -10.70
CA PRO A 322 -3.99 6.08 -10.09
C PRO A 322 -3.37 5.30 -8.92
N PHE A 323 -2.06 5.09 -8.97
CA PHE A 323 -1.29 4.46 -7.89
C PHE A 323 -0.15 5.38 -7.49
N LEU A 324 -0.19 5.92 -6.28
CA LEU A 324 0.71 7.01 -5.86
C LEU A 324 1.61 6.53 -4.72
N LEU A 325 2.91 6.53 -4.92
CA LEU A 325 3.87 6.03 -3.93
C LEU A 325 4.60 7.15 -3.19
N VAL A 326 5.07 6.87 -1.99
CA VAL A 326 6.01 7.72 -1.26
C VAL A 326 7.42 7.16 -1.45
N GLN A 327 8.34 7.97 -1.94
CA GLN A 327 9.74 7.59 -2.02
C GLN A 327 10.32 7.43 -0.61
N LEU A 328 11.19 6.44 -0.38
CA LEU A 328 11.71 6.20 0.96
C LEU A 328 12.36 7.43 1.59
N ALA A 329 12.04 7.69 2.86
CA ALA A 329 12.64 8.77 3.62
C ALA A 329 14.16 8.58 3.81
N PRO A 330 14.93 9.66 4.03
CA PRO A 330 16.28 9.59 4.59
C PRO A 330 16.31 8.85 5.92
N PHE A 331 17.23 7.89 6.04
CA PHE A 331 17.46 7.09 7.25
C PHE A 331 18.93 6.65 7.31
N MET A 332 19.44 6.38 8.52
CA MET A 332 20.83 6.05 8.84
C MET A 332 21.79 7.26 8.85
N ALA A 333 23.03 7.02 9.30
CA ALA A 333 24.05 8.04 9.41
C ALA A 333 24.36 8.69 8.05
N ILE A 334 24.50 10.01 8.05
CA ILE A 334 25.06 10.76 6.92
C ILE A 334 26.52 10.35 6.76
N LYS A 335 26.89 9.94 5.56
CA LYS A 335 28.27 9.54 5.24
C LYS A 335 29.05 10.76 4.73
N PRO A 336 30.32 10.94 5.15
CA PRO A 336 31.13 12.08 4.73
C PRO A 336 31.56 12.00 3.27
N GLU A 337 31.59 10.81 2.67
CA GLU A 337 31.99 10.58 1.28
C GLU A 337 30.85 9.91 0.48
N PRO A 338 30.77 10.13 -0.85
CA PRO A 338 29.83 9.40 -1.69
C PRO A 338 30.09 7.89 -1.60
N SER A 339 29.03 7.10 -1.44
CA SER A 339 29.14 5.65 -1.37
C SER A 339 27.99 4.98 -2.11
N ASP A 340 28.12 3.69 -2.36
CA ASP A 340 26.98 2.89 -2.75
C ASP A 340 25.93 2.84 -1.62
N SER A 341 24.67 2.63 -2.01
CA SER A 341 23.52 2.66 -1.11
C SER A 341 22.38 1.84 -1.71
N SER A 342 22.05 0.73 -1.04
CA SER A 342 20.88 -0.07 -1.41
C SER A 342 19.57 0.70 -1.17
N TRP A 343 19.60 1.69 -0.28
CA TRP A 343 18.47 2.58 -0.01
C TRP A 343 18.22 3.55 -1.17
N ALA A 344 19.28 4.17 -1.72
CA ALA A 344 19.20 5.00 -2.91
C ALA A 344 18.77 4.20 -4.15
N GLU A 345 19.27 2.97 -4.28
CA GLU A 345 18.83 2.02 -5.30
C GLU A 345 17.33 1.72 -5.23
N LEU A 346 16.79 1.59 -4.02
CA LEU A 346 15.35 1.38 -3.85
C LEU A 346 14.55 2.64 -4.17
N ARG A 347 15.04 3.84 -3.81
CA ARG A 347 14.43 5.10 -4.24
C ARG A 347 14.38 5.24 -5.75
N GLU A 348 15.42 4.79 -6.44
CA GLU A 348 15.45 4.72 -7.90
C GLU A 348 14.45 3.68 -8.43
N ALA A 349 14.35 2.49 -7.83
CA ALA A 349 13.36 1.48 -8.21
C ALA A 349 11.91 1.99 -8.06
N GLN A 350 11.65 2.75 -6.99
CA GLN A 350 10.39 3.47 -6.77
C GLN A 350 10.13 4.49 -7.88
N TRP A 351 11.11 5.33 -8.23
CA TRP A 351 10.99 6.28 -9.34
C TRP A 351 10.74 5.57 -10.68
N MET A 352 11.45 4.48 -10.98
CA MET A 352 11.30 3.71 -12.21
C MET A 352 9.87 3.20 -12.41
N SER A 353 9.14 2.88 -11.33
CA SER A 353 7.73 2.49 -11.44
C SER A 353 6.85 3.57 -12.11
N THR A 354 7.16 4.85 -11.91
CA THR A 354 6.47 6.00 -12.55
C THR A 354 6.77 6.11 -14.05
N LYS A 355 7.86 5.49 -14.51
CA LYS A 355 8.28 5.46 -15.91
C LYS A 355 7.78 4.22 -16.63
N THR A 356 7.61 3.13 -15.90
CA THR A 356 7.18 1.84 -16.43
C THR A 356 5.66 1.72 -16.56
N LEU A 357 4.88 2.43 -15.71
CA LEU A 357 3.42 2.29 -15.67
C LEU A 357 2.70 3.63 -15.84
N PRO A 358 1.56 3.66 -16.56
CA PRO A 358 0.73 4.85 -16.64
C PRO A 358 0.06 5.14 -15.30
N ARG A 359 -0.19 6.43 -15.04
CA ARG A 359 -0.92 6.92 -13.86
C ARG A 359 -0.30 6.44 -12.54
N VAL A 360 1.02 6.30 -12.52
CA VAL A 360 1.80 6.11 -11.30
C VAL A 360 2.53 7.40 -10.99
N GLY A 361 2.37 7.89 -9.76
CA GLY A 361 2.98 9.14 -9.30
C GLY A 361 3.77 8.92 -8.01
N MET A 362 4.68 9.84 -7.68
CA MET A 362 5.56 9.69 -6.53
C MET A 362 5.65 10.99 -5.72
N ALA A 363 5.58 10.86 -4.40
CA ALA A 363 5.93 11.92 -3.46
C ALA A 363 7.39 11.73 -3.03
N VAL A 364 8.27 12.64 -3.44
CA VAL A 364 9.65 12.73 -2.91
C VAL A 364 9.61 13.38 -1.54
N ILE A 365 10.32 12.81 -0.56
CA ILE A 365 10.35 13.27 0.84
C ILE A 365 11.76 13.25 1.44
N THR A 366 12.77 13.55 0.62
CA THR A 366 14.17 13.66 1.05
C THR A 366 14.43 14.76 2.09
N ASP A 367 13.46 15.66 2.29
CA ASP A 367 13.44 16.72 3.30
C ASP A 367 12.73 16.33 4.60
N ALA A 368 12.10 15.16 4.67
CA ALA A 368 11.28 14.72 5.80
C ALA A 368 11.74 13.36 6.37
N GLY A 369 13.05 13.13 6.41
CA GLY A 369 13.68 11.95 7.00
C GLY A 369 14.22 12.18 8.42
N ASP A 370 14.81 11.13 8.99
CA ASP A 370 15.49 11.17 10.28
C ASP A 370 16.70 10.21 10.24
N PRO A 371 17.94 10.69 10.45
CA PRO A 371 19.12 9.84 10.41
C PRO A 371 19.17 8.77 11.51
N LYS A 372 18.34 8.90 12.57
CA LYS A 372 18.34 8.01 13.74
C LYS A 372 17.10 7.14 13.83
N ASP A 373 16.04 7.44 13.09
CA ASP A 373 14.78 6.70 13.13
C ASP A 373 14.24 6.44 11.72
N ILE A 374 13.98 5.17 11.41
CA ILE A 374 13.38 4.75 10.15
C ILE A 374 11.93 5.25 9.99
N HIS A 375 11.32 5.72 11.09
CA HIS A 375 9.97 6.27 11.13
C HIS A 375 9.98 7.79 11.43
N PRO A 376 10.37 8.64 10.46
CA PRO A 376 10.41 10.09 10.68
C PRO A 376 9.03 10.63 11.05
N LYS A 377 8.96 11.53 12.04
CA LYS A 377 7.68 12.04 12.57
C LYS A 377 6.94 12.99 11.61
N ALA A 378 7.64 13.64 10.69
CA ALA A 378 7.07 14.56 9.71
C ALA A 378 6.32 13.79 8.60
N LYS A 379 5.03 13.50 8.80
CA LYS A 379 4.20 12.75 7.86
C LYS A 379 3.40 13.60 6.87
N GLU A 380 3.15 14.86 7.20
CA GLU A 380 2.38 15.78 6.35
C GLU A 380 2.96 15.95 4.94
N PRO A 381 4.29 16.15 4.74
CA PRO A 381 4.85 16.29 3.40
C PRO A 381 4.52 15.13 2.47
N ALA A 382 4.49 13.89 2.97
CA ALA A 382 4.11 12.73 2.19
C ALA A 382 2.63 12.80 1.75
N GLY A 383 1.71 13.05 2.69
CA GLY A 383 0.27 13.11 2.39
C GLY A 383 -0.07 14.26 1.44
N THR A 384 0.45 15.45 1.69
CA THR A 384 0.22 16.64 0.84
C THR A 384 0.73 16.45 -0.58
N ARG A 385 1.94 15.92 -0.75
CA ARG A 385 2.53 15.70 -2.08
C ARG A 385 1.81 14.59 -2.86
N LEU A 386 1.32 13.56 -2.17
CA LEU A 386 0.43 12.56 -2.77
C LEU A 386 -0.88 13.19 -3.25
N ALA A 387 -1.47 14.13 -2.49
CA ALA A 387 -2.70 14.83 -2.90
C ALA A 387 -2.46 15.71 -4.14
N ILE A 388 -1.30 16.37 -4.24
CA ILE A 388 -0.88 17.09 -5.45
C ILE A 388 -0.73 16.13 -6.64
N ALA A 389 -0.09 14.98 -6.46
CA ALA A 389 0.03 13.97 -7.51
C ALA A 389 -1.35 13.43 -7.96
N ALA A 390 -2.28 13.21 -7.03
CA ALA A 390 -3.66 12.82 -7.34
C ALA A 390 -4.38 13.87 -8.18
N ARG A 391 -4.28 15.16 -7.81
CA ARG A 391 -4.83 16.30 -8.58
C ARG A 391 -4.42 16.26 -10.05
N LYS A 392 -3.15 15.94 -10.34
CA LYS A 392 -2.68 15.77 -11.72
C LYS A 392 -3.17 14.48 -12.37
N LEU A 393 -2.94 13.33 -11.74
CA LEU A 393 -3.05 12.01 -12.39
C LEU A 393 -4.47 11.41 -12.37
N ALA A 394 -5.28 11.76 -11.36
CA ALA A 394 -6.66 11.34 -11.25
C ALA A 394 -7.61 12.33 -11.93
N TYR A 395 -7.37 13.64 -11.77
CA TYR A 395 -8.32 14.70 -12.13
C TYR A 395 -7.85 15.63 -13.25
N GLY A 396 -6.63 15.42 -13.78
CA GLY A 396 -6.14 16.15 -14.94
C GLY A 396 -5.83 17.63 -14.69
N HIS A 397 -5.73 18.07 -13.43
CA HIS A 397 -5.45 19.48 -13.13
C HIS A 397 -4.12 19.93 -13.76
N ALA A 398 -4.10 21.14 -14.32
CA ALA A 398 -2.93 21.74 -14.95
C ALA A 398 -1.97 22.34 -13.90
N ILE A 399 -1.37 21.47 -13.09
CA ILE A 399 -0.44 21.84 -12.01
C ILE A 399 0.89 21.08 -12.12
N THR A 400 1.97 21.67 -11.60
CA THR A 400 3.22 20.97 -11.30
C THR A 400 2.99 20.03 -10.12
N HIS A 401 3.37 18.77 -10.27
CA HIS A 401 3.02 17.71 -9.30
C HIS A 401 4.20 16.84 -8.85
N SER A 402 5.37 17.07 -9.43
CA SER A 402 6.63 16.44 -9.05
C SER A 402 7.67 17.55 -8.93
N GLY A 403 8.72 17.30 -8.14
CA GLY A 403 9.91 18.15 -8.14
C GLY A 403 10.77 17.90 -9.36
N PRO A 404 11.93 18.57 -9.49
CA PRO A 404 12.84 18.35 -10.60
C PRO A 404 13.21 16.87 -10.76
N GLU A 405 13.05 16.34 -11.96
CA GLU A 405 13.43 14.97 -12.31
C GLU A 405 14.51 15.00 -13.39
N TYR A 406 15.60 14.27 -13.18
CA TYR A 406 16.68 14.21 -14.15
C TYR A 406 16.18 13.77 -15.53
N LYS A 407 16.59 14.52 -16.56
CA LYS A 407 16.20 14.29 -17.95
C LYS A 407 17.38 13.90 -18.83
N SER A 408 18.46 14.67 -18.74
CA SER A 408 19.63 14.47 -19.61
C SER A 408 20.86 15.15 -19.03
N MET A 409 22.03 14.63 -19.37
CA MET A 409 23.32 15.25 -19.09
C MET A 409 24.04 15.60 -20.40
N ARG A 410 24.86 16.67 -20.36
CA ARG A 410 25.83 17.02 -21.39
C ARG A 410 27.17 17.33 -20.76
N ILE A 411 28.22 16.69 -21.25
CA ILE A 411 29.60 16.91 -20.78
C ILE A 411 30.27 17.93 -21.71
N THR A 412 31.00 18.90 -21.14
CA THR A 412 31.81 19.87 -21.87
C THR A 412 33.07 20.17 -21.08
N GLY A 413 34.21 19.66 -21.53
CA GLY A 413 35.44 19.64 -20.74
C GLY A 413 35.22 18.88 -19.42
N ASN A 414 35.57 19.51 -18.30
CA ASN A 414 35.40 18.95 -16.95
C ASN A 414 34.05 19.29 -16.28
N ARG A 415 33.07 19.81 -17.04
CA ARG A 415 31.75 20.21 -16.52
C ARG A 415 30.66 19.33 -17.08
N VAL A 416 29.67 19.04 -16.24
CA VAL A 416 28.44 18.33 -16.61
C VAL A 416 27.26 19.27 -16.44
N THR A 417 26.52 19.52 -17.51
CA THR A 417 25.26 20.27 -17.48
C THR A 417 24.09 19.29 -17.44
N LEU A 418 23.27 19.39 -16.41
CA LEU A 418 22.08 18.57 -16.18
C LEU A 418 20.81 19.35 -16.51
N LYS A 419 19.87 18.69 -17.19
CA LYS A 419 18.52 19.18 -17.44
C LYS A 419 17.50 18.37 -16.67
N PHE A 420 16.37 19.01 -16.35
CA PHE A 420 15.32 18.43 -15.54
C PHE A 420 13.94 18.61 -16.17
N ASP A 421 13.09 17.60 -16.05
CA ASP A 421 11.65 17.78 -16.17
C ASP A 421 11.08 18.37 -14.86
N HIS A 422 9.85 18.88 -14.91
CA HIS A 422 9.16 19.50 -13.75
C HIS A 422 9.88 20.71 -13.13
N ALA A 423 10.69 21.40 -13.94
CA ALA A 423 11.46 22.59 -13.57
C ALA A 423 11.13 23.84 -14.41
N LYS A 424 10.02 23.84 -15.15
CA LYS A 424 9.66 24.92 -16.10
C LYS A 424 9.49 26.30 -15.43
N SER A 425 9.06 26.29 -14.17
CA SER A 425 8.87 27.46 -13.30
C SER A 425 10.19 27.97 -12.68
N GLY A 426 11.28 27.22 -12.84
CA GLY A 426 12.60 27.53 -12.27
C GLY A 426 13.06 26.48 -11.27
N LEU A 427 14.39 26.35 -11.18
CA LEU A 427 15.08 25.57 -10.15
C LEU A 427 15.42 26.48 -8.97
N VAL A 428 15.39 25.91 -7.77
CA VAL A 428 15.67 26.61 -6.51
C VAL A 428 16.66 25.80 -5.68
N ALA A 429 17.73 26.44 -5.24
CA ALA A 429 18.60 25.93 -4.18
C ALA A 429 18.07 26.45 -2.84
N ARG A 430 17.70 25.57 -1.91
CA ARG A 430 17.20 25.97 -0.59
C ARG A 430 18.32 25.98 0.44
N GLY A 431 18.47 27.08 1.16
CA GLY A 431 19.41 27.16 2.29
C GLY A 431 20.88 27.35 1.91
N GLY A 432 21.20 27.74 0.67
CA GLY A 432 22.57 28.08 0.25
C GLY A 432 22.94 27.50 -1.11
N ASP A 433 24.23 27.19 -1.26
CA ASP A 433 24.79 26.52 -2.44
C ASP A 433 24.17 25.12 -2.62
N LEU A 434 24.19 24.59 -3.85
CA LEU A 434 23.64 23.27 -4.12
C LEU A 434 24.50 22.17 -3.48
N GLU A 435 23.83 21.24 -2.81
CA GLU A 435 24.43 20.10 -2.12
C GLU A 435 23.97 18.75 -2.69
N GLY A 436 24.71 17.69 -2.34
CA GLY A 436 24.31 16.31 -2.64
C GLY A 436 24.64 15.81 -4.04
N PHE A 437 25.46 16.55 -4.82
CA PHE A 437 25.96 16.13 -6.12
C PHE A 437 27.32 15.43 -5.99
N ALA A 438 27.43 14.23 -6.56
CA ALA A 438 28.68 13.50 -6.70
C ALA A 438 29.01 13.26 -8.19
N ILE A 439 30.28 13.31 -8.55
CA ILE A 439 30.77 13.16 -9.93
C ILE A 439 31.89 12.12 -9.99
N ALA A 440 31.93 11.34 -11.07
CA ALA A 440 32.96 10.31 -11.28
C ALA A 440 33.51 10.35 -12.70
N GLY A 441 34.78 9.93 -12.83
CA GLY A 441 35.41 9.61 -14.11
C GLY A 441 35.25 8.13 -14.48
N ALA A 442 36.00 7.68 -15.49
CA ALA A 442 35.95 6.30 -15.98
C ALA A 442 36.35 5.25 -14.92
N ASP A 443 37.07 5.65 -13.87
CA ASP A 443 37.45 4.82 -12.72
C ASP A 443 36.27 4.52 -11.77
N ARG A 444 35.11 5.14 -11.99
CA ARG A 444 33.87 4.99 -11.23
C ARG A 444 33.98 5.43 -9.77
N ARG A 445 35.01 6.20 -9.43
CA ARG A 445 35.18 6.76 -8.08
C ARG A 445 34.42 8.07 -7.98
N PHE A 446 33.31 8.04 -7.25
CA PHE A 446 32.52 9.24 -6.99
C PHE A 446 33.16 10.10 -5.92
N VAL A 447 33.29 11.39 -6.20
CA VAL A 447 33.69 12.43 -5.26
C VAL A 447 32.60 13.49 -5.19
N TRP A 448 32.51 14.22 -4.08
CA TRP A 448 31.61 15.38 -4.00
C TRP A 448 31.97 16.42 -5.06
N ALA A 449 30.95 17.05 -5.62
CA ALA A 449 31.06 18.02 -6.69
C ALA A 449 30.47 19.37 -6.29
N ARG A 450 31.02 20.44 -6.85
CA ARG A 450 30.39 21.77 -6.80
C ARG A 450 29.27 21.82 -7.84
N ALA A 451 28.13 22.36 -7.44
CA ALA A 451 26.98 22.53 -8.32
C ALA A 451 26.40 23.94 -8.18
N HIS A 452 25.90 24.49 -9.28
CA HIS A 452 25.11 25.74 -9.27
C HIS A 452 24.03 25.71 -10.35
N ILE A 453 22.98 26.48 -10.14
CA ILE A 453 21.89 26.65 -11.11
C ILE A 453 22.35 27.65 -12.17
N GLN A 454 22.20 27.29 -13.44
CA GLN A 454 22.43 28.17 -14.58
C GLN A 454 21.21 28.11 -15.51
N GLY A 455 20.33 29.10 -15.39
CA GLY A 455 19.03 29.11 -16.07
C GLY A 455 18.14 27.97 -15.57
N ASP A 456 17.73 27.09 -16.48
CA ASP A 456 16.93 25.88 -16.24
C ASP A 456 17.80 24.61 -16.09
N SER A 457 19.12 24.76 -15.95
CA SER A 457 20.08 23.66 -15.79
C SER A 457 20.78 23.71 -14.43
N VAL A 458 21.38 22.59 -14.04
CA VAL A 458 22.43 22.54 -13.00
C VAL A 458 23.76 22.20 -13.66
N VAL A 459 24.80 22.98 -13.35
CA VAL A 459 26.17 22.71 -13.80
C VAL A 459 26.98 22.14 -12.65
N VAL A 460 27.55 20.95 -12.86
CA VAL A 460 28.27 20.16 -11.86
C VAL A 460 29.73 19.98 -12.30
N HIS A 461 30.68 20.17 -11.39
CA HIS A 461 32.10 19.90 -11.65
C HIS A 461 32.88 19.61 -10.36
N SER A 462 34.04 18.94 -10.50
CA SER A 462 35.00 18.76 -9.41
C SER A 462 36.43 18.91 -9.94
N PRO A 463 37.33 19.60 -9.22
CA PRO A 463 38.75 19.66 -9.62
C PRO A 463 39.45 18.30 -9.55
N LEU A 464 38.85 17.31 -8.86
CA LEU A 464 39.37 15.95 -8.75
C LEU A 464 38.98 15.05 -9.94
N VAL A 465 38.11 15.53 -10.83
CA VAL A 465 37.59 14.76 -11.98
C VAL A 465 37.73 15.58 -13.25
N GLU A 466 38.83 15.35 -13.98
CA GLU A 466 39.13 16.08 -15.23
C GLU A 466 38.22 15.66 -16.39
N THR A 467 37.91 14.35 -16.48
CA THR A 467 37.07 13.77 -17.55
C THR A 467 35.87 13.06 -16.92
N PRO A 468 34.77 13.77 -16.64
CA PRO A 468 33.61 13.18 -15.99
C PRO A 468 32.83 12.28 -16.94
N VAL A 469 32.31 11.17 -16.42
CA VAL A 469 31.44 10.23 -17.17
C VAL A 469 30.09 10.04 -16.50
N ALA A 470 29.97 10.35 -15.21
CA ALA A 470 28.75 10.14 -14.44
C ALA A 470 28.54 11.18 -13.34
N VAL A 471 27.27 11.46 -13.03
CA VAL A 471 26.82 12.27 -11.91
C VAL A 471 25.74 11.52 -11.14
N ARG A 472 25.75 11.68 -9.82
CA ARG A 472 24.68 11.22 -8.91
C ARG A 472 24.20 12.39 -8.07
N TYR A 473 22.91 12.42 -7.73
CA TYR A 473 22.32 13.40 -6.82
C TYR A 473 21.52 12.67 -5.74
N GLY A 474 21.79 12.99 -4.47
CA GLY A 474 21.07 12.40 -3.34
C GLY A 474 21.25 10.87 -3.21
N TRP A 475 22.33 10.32 -3.76
CA TRP A 475 22.62 8.89 -3.76
C TRP A 475 23.27 8.44 -2.45
N ALA A 476 22.47 8.37 -1.39
CA ALA A 476 22.88 7.92 -0.05
C ALA A 476 21.67 7.40 0.75
N ASP A 477 21.93 6.72 1.86
CA ASP A 477 20.89 6.26 2.79
C ASP A 477 20.15 7.48 3.39
N CYS A 478 20.92 8.43 3.94
CA CYS A 478 20.45 9.74 4.40
C CYS A 478 21.16 10.87 3.64
N PRO A 479 20.64 11.31 2.47
CA PRO A 479 21.29 12.34 1.67
C PRO A 479 21.08 13.73 2.25
N VAL A 480 22.10 14.60 2.16
CA VAL A 480 21.97 16.04 2.38
C VAL A 480 21.78 16.70 1.01
N VAL A 481 20.59 17.24 0.78
CA VAL A 481 20.12 17.65 -0.56
C VAL A 481 19.20 18.86 -0.47
N ASN A 482 19.28 19.74 -1.46
CA ASN A 482 18.54 21.01 -1.43
C ASN A 482 18.14 21.57 -2.81
N LEU A 483 18.08 20.76 -3.86
CA LEU A 483 17.49 21.14 -5.15
C LEU A 483 15.96 20.97 -5.13
N TRP A 484 15.25 22.04 -5.50
CA TRP A 484 13.79 22.11 -5.56
C TRP A 484 13.35 22.81 -6.85
N ASN A 485 12.06 22.74 -7.19
CA ASN A 485 11.46 23.68 -8.14
C ASN A 485 10.80 24.87 -7.41
N ALA A 486 10.39 25.88 -8.17
CA ALA A 486 9.74 27.08 -7.66
C ALA A 486 8.40 26.80 -6.95
N GLU A 487 7.71 25.71 -7.28
CA GLU A 487 6.49 25.25 -6.59
C GLU A 487 6.77 24.60 -5.23
N GLY A 488 8.04 24.47 -4.85
CA GLY A 488 8.42 23.94 -3.55
C GLY A 488 8.26 22.42 -3.45
N LEU A 489 8.58 21.70 -4.53
CA LEU A 489 8.73 20.24 -4.53
C LEU A 489 10.21 19.85 -4.67
N PRO A 490 10.70 18.89 -3.84
CA PRO A 490 12.10 18.51 -3.84
C PRO A 490 12.45 17.65 -5.05
N ALA A 491 13.67 17.79 -5.56
CA ALA A 491 14.16 17.00 -6.67
C ALA A 491 14.30 15.52 -6.31
N THR A 492 13.98 14.65 -7.27
CA THR A 492 14.13 13.20 -7.11
C THR A 492 15.61 12.83 -7.13
N PRO A 493 16.13 12.04 -6.17
CA PRO A 493 17.47 11.45 -6.26
C PRO A 493 17.65 10.65 -7.55
N PHE A 494 18.81 10.76 -8.18
CA PHE A 494 19.09 10.09 -9.45
C PHE A 494 20.56 9.71 -9.60
N ARG A 495 20.83 8.86 -10.60
CA ARG A 495 22.15 8.59 -11.15
C ARG A 495 22.11 8.71 -12.67
N THR A 496 23.23 9.07 -13.29
CA THR A 496 23.36 9.10 -14.75
C THR A 496 24.14 7.90 -15.30
N ASP A 497 24.70 7.06 -14.43
CA ASP A 497 25.39 5.82 -14.78
C ASP A 497 24.45 4.61 -14.82
N ASP A 498 24.90 3.57 -15.52
CA ASP A 498 24.32 2.24 -15.55
C ASP A 498 25.16 1.22 -14.78
N PHE A 499 26.04 1.67 -13.88
CA PHE A 499 26.94 0.78 -13.16
C PHE A 499 26.17 -0.26 -12.33
N PRO A 500 26.75 -1.45 -12.09
CA PRO A 500 26.10 -2.49 -11.32
C PRO A 500 25.62 -2.00 -9.95
N MET A 501 24.42 -2.41 -9.57
CA MET A 501 23.84 -2.14 -8.26
C MET A 501 24.49 -3.03 -7.19
N VAL A 502 24.62 -2.53 -5.95
CA VAL A 502 24.99 -3.35 -4.79
C VAL A 502 23.90 -4.35 -4.40
N THR A 503 22.68 -4.20 -4.92
CA THR A 503 21.61 -5.18 -4.81
C THR A 503 21.48 -6.11 -6.03
N ALA A 504 22.38 -6.00 -7.01
CA ALA A 504 22.36 -6.87 -8.18
C ALA A 504 22.44 -8.35 -7.77
N GLY A 505 21.51 -9.16 -8.31
CA GLY A 505 21.42 -10.59 -8.02
C GLY A 505 20.95 -10.96 -6.60
N LYS A 506 20.68 -10.00 -5.71
CA LYS A 506 20.08 -10.27 -4.40
C LYS A 506 18.59 -10.57 -4.56
N ARG A 507 18.10 -11.63 -3.91
CA ARG A 507 16.77 -12.20 -4.13
C ARG A 507 16.09 -12.63 -2.84
#